data_AF-A0A2J6RQW4-F1
#
_entry.id   AF-A0A2J6RQW4-F1
#
_cell.length_a   1.000
_cell.length_b   1.000
_cell.length_c   1.000
_cell.angle_alpha   90.00
_cell.angle_beta   90.00
_cell.angle_gamma   90.00
#
_symmetry.space_group_name_H-M   'P 1'
#
loop_
_entity.id
_entity.type
_entity.pdbx_description
1 polymer ?
#
loop_
_entity_poly.entity_id
_entity_poly.type
_entity_poly.pdbx_seq_one_letter_code
_entity_poly.pdbx_strand_id
1 'polypeptide(L)'
;MRGQKGICLLCRYTLKLRGSIPIRKRLASSRANEPYVLPRLVIDLDAADSKIVRKWEDLPEEEKNPAPPKQPSLRGRLESMKKKYGTLEKGKVRPVVPLKTLQTTPADLLAYALLGDPIATRANTMNPQFRMLFRSRMVQPEDSAETKLQQLAYDFTFDETERLRASGFGESPELAVVNHIFTMNVPSRLHRIISMLSRTTEGCLFLARNCSAVLESIRICRKSNKDRGMGKVRFTGNMVLRLLNNLQLNMESKGIEFGPGFSNAGIYYAAKTSNLPAVRKYLQILRANSYATDWRTAGALQELSRAMKFTPHGINEAKHFKKSDFLRLVTGWEEGIPQDGEKRDLSFASILYQDNSTQFTTCLYPRYLLAFGELRRNKALWAEWESMEETKLPPVIRGDHHLRFRARMFAFAFLIGGDKNRALKVLQSVPADHEDIVIKGHHELIENWEYSGGSFSNTPSISSGEWLLTLIYAHYSFNNVWPTGDLLEIMKRAIRDLPKDPQEVLNQLDRFVLRGLEGQGNERKMRYVGWERNDTGQEGLSVMRPRPEGNGPQTEYWRPKEVFAEPLF
;
A
#
# COMPACT_ATOMS: atom_id res chain seq x y z
N MET A 1 20.90 -5.03 45.10
CA MET A 1 19.72 -5.55 44.35
C MET A 1 18.86 -4.38 43.90
N ARG A 2 18.56 -4.24 42.59
CA ARG A 2 17.50 -3.34 42.14
C ARG A 2 16.23 -4.18 42.01
N GLY A 3 15.23 -3.93 42.86
CA GLY A 3 13.94 -4.64 42.79
C GLY A 3 13.22 -4.41 41.46
N GLN A 4 12.10 -5.11 41.23
CA GLN A 4 11.27 -4.98 40.02
C GLN A 4 10.93 -3.51 39.69
N LYS A 5 10.71 -2.67 40.72
CA LYS A 5 10.57 -1.20 40.60
C LYS A 5 11.80 -0.53 39.98
N GLY A 6 13.00 -0.97 40.33
CA GLY A 6 14.29 -0.47 39.82
C GLY A 6 14.57 -0.87 38.37
N ILE A 7 14.15 -2.08 37.96
CA ILE A 7 14.24 -2.53 36.55
C ILE A 7 13.24 -1.74 35.68
N CYS A 8 11.99 -1.62 36.13
CA CYS A 8 10.98 -0.80 35.46
C CYS A 8 11.39 0.69 35.38
N LEU A 9 12.02 1.22 36.43
CA LEU A 9 12.59 2.58 36.43
C LEU A 9 13.75 2.73 35.44
N LEU A 10 14.64 1.73 35.33
CA LEU A 10 15.75 1.73 34.38
C LEU A 10 15.24 1.73 32.93
N CYS A 11 14.29 0.85 32.61
CA CYS A 11 13.65 0.78 31.30
C CYS A 11 12.88 2.07 30.95
N ARG A 12 12.23 2.70 31.95
CA ARG A 12 11.58 4.02 31.78
C ARG A 12 12.60 5.14 31.55
N TYR A 13 13.76 5.09 32.19
CA TYR A 13 14.83 6.10 32.04
C TYR A 13 15.50 5.99 30.65
N THR A 14 15.80 4.78 30.19
CA THR A 14 16.40 4.55 28.87
C THR A 14 15.46 4.91 27.71
N LEU A 15 14.14 4.77 27.89
CA LEU A 15 13.14 5.18 26.89
C LEU A 15 12.81 6.67 26.91
N LYS A 16 12.82 7.35 28.08
CA LYS A 16 12.72 8.83 28.13
C LYS A 16 13.88 9.51 27.41
N LEU A 17 15.07 8.92 27.45
CA LEU A 17 16.20 9.34 26.63
C LEU A 17 15.94 9.14 25.13
N ARG A 18 15.23 8.10 24.69
CA ARG A 18 14.84 7.93 23.27
C ARG A 18 13.83 8.96 22.76
N GLY A 19 13.00 9.56 23.62
CA GLY A 19 12.09 10.64 23.25
C GLY A 19 12.78 12.00 23.05
N SER A 20 14.01 12.14 23.52
CA SER A 20 14.80 13.39 23.51
C SER A 20 16.10 13.30 22.71
N ILE A 21 16.50 12.11 22.26
CA ILE A 21 17.71 11.91 21.45
C ILE A 21 17.34 12.03 19.95
N PRO A 22 17.90 13.00 19.21
CA PRO A 22 17.78 13.03 17.76
C PRO A 22 18.33 11.70 17.19
N ILE A 23 17.71 11.19 16.13
CA ILE A 23 17.77 9.85 15.49
C ILE A 23 19.18 9.32 15.11
N ARG A 24 20.29 9.81 15.70
CA ARG A 24 21.67 9.61 15.24
C ARG A 24 22.56 8.66 16.05
N LYS A 25 22.14 8.04 17.16
CA LYS A 25 23.07 7.12 17.87
C LYS A 25 22.77 5.65 17.57
N ARG A 26 23.74 5.02 16.88
CA ARG A 26 23.87 3.57 16.63
C ARG A 26 23.70 2.81 17.95
N LEU A 27 22.83 1.79 17.95
CA LEU A 27 22.83 0.73 18.95
C LEU A 27 23.79 -0.36 18.46
N ALA A 28 24.65 -0.85 19.35
CA ALA A 28 25.86 -1.59 19.02
C ALA A 28 25.67 -3.07 18.63
N SER A 29 24.45 -3.56 18.35
CA SER A 29 24.24 -4.99 18.06
C SER A 29 23.22 -5.33 16.97
N SER A 30 22.57 -4.36 16.30
CA SER A 30 21.71 -4.67 15.15
C SER A 30 22.42 -4.37 13.83
N ARG A 31 22.94 -5.40 13.15
CA ARG A 31 23.19 -5.29 11.70
C ARG A 31 21.81 -5.12 11.03
N ALA A 32 21.66 -4.03 10.30
CA ALA A 32 20.45 -3.56 9.58
C ALA A 32 19.25 -3.10 10.44
N ASN A 33 19.13 -1.78 10.62
CA ASN A 33 17.85 -1.14 10.97
C ASN A 33 16.88 -1.28 9.79
N GLU A 34 16.02 -2.29 9.77
CA GLU A 34 14.83 -2.27 8.92
C GLU A 34 13.76 -1.38 9.59
N PRO A 35 13.48 -0.14 9.11
CA PRO A 35 12.72 0.87 9.87
C PRO A 35 11.23 0.53 10.09
N TYR A 36 10.79 -0.62 9.58
CA TYR A 36 9.41 -1.06 9.46
C TYR A 36 9.18 -2.49 9.91
N VAL A 37 10.23 -3.14 10.41
CA VAL A 37 10.13 -4.32 11.25
C VAL A 37 10.25 -3.79 12.68
N LEU A 38 9.27 -4.09 13.53
CA LEU A 38 9.48 -3.83 14.96
C LEU A 38 10.75 -4.60 15.35
N PRO A 39 11.76 -3.98 15.97
CA PRO A 39 12.89 -4.74 16.48
C PRO A 39 12.31 -5.87 17.30
N ARG A 40 12.63 -7.13 16.93
CA ARG A 40 12.33 -8.26 17.78
C ARG A 40 12.88 -7.85 19.13
N LEU A 41 12.02 -7.75 20.13
CA LEU A 41 12.46 -7.51 21.48
C LEU A 41 13.16 -8.81 21.88
N VAL A 42 14.43 -8.92 21.54
CA VAL A 42 15.32 -9.95 22.10
C VAL A 42 15.50 -9.49 23.54
N ILE A 43 14.62 -9.99 24.40
CA ILE A 43 14.92 -10.06 25.81
C ILE A 43 15.96 -11.18 25.86
N ASP A 44 17.21 -10.85 26.19
CA ASP A 44 18.20 -11.87 26.53
C ASP A 44 17.61 -12.70 27.66
N LEU A 45 17.12 -13.87 27.31
CA LEU A 45 16.66 -14.89 28.24
C LEU A 45 17.84 -15.69 28.81
N ASP A 46 19.10 -15.30 28.52
CA ASP A 46 20.30 -15.70 29.26
C ASP A 46 20.22 -15.29 30.75
N ALA A 47 19.22 -14.46 31.09
CA ALA A 47 18.71 -14.29 32.43
C ALA A 47 18.31 -15.62 33.11
N ALA A 48 17.82 -16.64 32.42
CA ALA A 48 17.41 -17.91 33.04
C ALA A 48 18.59 -18.68 33.66
N ASP A 49 19.79 -18.57 33.06
CA ASP A 49 21.02 -19.19 33.56
C ASP A 49 21.86 -18.24 34.45
N SER A 50 21.41 -17.00 34.60
CA SER A 50 22.05 -16.02 35.48
C SER A 50 21.83 -16.41 36.95
N LYS A 51 22.93 -16.55 37.71
CA LYS A 51 22.88 -16.72 39.18
C LYS A 51 22.11 -15.61 39.92
N ILE A 52 21.76 -14.51 39.24
CA ILE A 52 21.12 -13.31 39.79
C ILE A 52 19.59 -13.34 39.56
N VAL A 53 19.10 -14.21 38.67
CA VAL A 53 17.67 -14.35 38.38
C VAL A 53 17.18 -15.61 39.08
N ARG A 54 16.19 -15.43 39.95
CA ARG A 54 15.65 -16.49 40.79
C ARG A 54 14.99 -17.56 39.90
N LYS A 55 15.37 -18.83 40.03
CA LYS A 55 14.75 -19.90 39.25
C LYS A 55 13.32 -20.12 39.73
N TRP A 56 12.45 -20.62 38.85
CA TRP A 56 11.07 -20.95 39.19
C TRP A 56 11.01 -21.96 40.35
N GLU A 57 11.95 -22.90 40.38
CA GLU A 57 12.13 -23.89 41.44
C GLU A 57 12.45 -23.26 42.81
N ASP A 58 13.07 -22.08 42.82
CA ASP A 58 13.53 -21.37 44.02
C ASP A 58 12.46 -20.43 44.62
N LEU A 59 11.29 -20.36 44.00
CA LEU A 59 10.16 -19.61 44.54
C LEU A 59 9.59 -20.33 45.77
N PRO A 60 9.27 -19.62 46.86
CA PRO A 60 8.48 -20.17 47.96
C PRO A 60 7.19 -20.81 47.44
N GLU A 61 6.73 -21.90 48.05
CA GLU A 61 5.46 -22.58 47.72
C GLU A 61 4.27 -21.61 47.60
N GLU A 62 4.26 -20.56 48.42
CA GLU A 62 3.27 -19.48 48.44
C GLU A 62 3.27 -18.59 47.18
N GLU A 63 4.42 -18.44 46.52
CA GLU A 63 4.57 -17.72 45.24
C GLU A 63 4.39 -18.64 44.03
N LYS A 64 4.65 -19.96 44.19
CA LYS A 64 4.39 -21.00 43.17
C LYS A 64 2.90 -21.25 43.00
N ASN A 65 2.15 -21.20 44.10
CA ASN A 65 0.71 -21.30 44.16
C ASN A 65 0.14 -20.01 44.78
N PRO A 66 0.20 -18.87 44.06
CA PRO A 66 -0.40 -17.65 44.59
C PRO A 66 -1.87 -17.94 44.85
N ALA A 67 -2.33 -17.66 46.07
CA ALA A 67 -3.74 -17.78 46.41
C ALA A 67 -4.56 -17.12 45.29
N PRO A 68 -5.62 -17.78 44.79
CA PRO A 68 -6.44 -17.21 43.72
C PRO A 68 -6.78 -15.79 44.13
N PRO A 69 -6.51 -14.79 43.28
CA PRO A 69 -6.57 -13.39 43.66
C PRO A 69 -7.91 -13.18 44.36
N LYS A 70 -7.89 -12.73 45.62
CA LYS A 70 -9.11 -12.37 46.35
C LYS A 70 -9.92 -11.52 45.40
N GLN A 71 -11.01 -12.06 44.88
CA GLN A 71 -11.84 -11.35 43.91
C GLN A 71 -12.19 -10.02 44.59
N PRO A 72 -11.75 -8.86 44.07
CA PRO A 72 -12.38 -7.63 44.50
C PRO A 72 -13.86 -7.84 44.19
N SER A 73 -14.72 -7.77 45.20
CA SER A 73 -16.12 -8.15 45.09
C SER A 73 -16.82 -7.36 43.98
N LEU A 74 -16.78 -7.93 42.77
CA LEU A 74 -17.23 -7.29 41.52
C LEU A 74 -18.72 -6.99 41.57
N ARG A 75 -19.49 -7.74 42.38
CA ARG A 75 -20.94 -7.58 42.56
C ARG A 75 -21.33 -6.19 43.11
N GLY A 76 -20.70 -5.72 44.19
CA GLY A 76 -21.09 -4.43 44.81
C GLY A 76 -20.72 -3.19 43.98
N ARG A 77 -19.63 -3.27 43.21
CA ARG A 77 -19.14 -2.16 42.35
C ARG A 77 -19.82 -2.09 40.97
N LEU A 78 -20.26 -3.22 40.40
CA LEU A 78 -21.03 -3.21 39.15
C LEU A 78 -22.43 -2.60 39.32
N GLU A 79 -23.09 -2.88 40.45
CA GLU A 79 -24.44 -2.38 40.74
C GLU A 79 -24.43 -0.88 41.05
N SER A 80 -23.43 -0.40 41.78
CA SER A 80 -23.26 1.03 42.07
C SER A 80 -22.89 1.86 40.83
N MET A 81 -22.13 1.30 39.87
CA MET A 81 -21.87 1.98 38.60
C MET A 81 -23.01 1.90 37.57
N LYS A 82 -23.84 0.84 37.57
CA LYS A 82 -25.12 0.84 36.83
C LYS A 82 -26.04 1.96 37.31
N LYS A 83 -25.99 2.30 38.61
CA LYS A 83 -26.70 3.45 39.19
C LYS A 83 -26.07 4.80 38.84
N LYS A 84 -24.73 4.90 38.77
CA LYS A 84 -24.02 6.18 38.52
C LYS A 84 -23.93 6.59 37.04
N TYR A 85 -23.96 5.64 36.11
CA TYR A 85 -23.95 5.87 34.65
C TYR A 85 -25.26 5.43 33.98
N GLY A 86 -26.35 5.38 34.75
CA GLY A 86 -27.66 4.92 34.32
C GLY A 86 -28.38 5.90 33.39
N THR A 87 -28.04 5.89 32.10
CA THR A 87 -28.96 6.11 30.97
C THR A 87 -28.24 5.77 29.66
N LEU A 88 -27.88 4.50 29.47
CA LEU A 88 -27.86 3.93 28.13
C LEU A 88 -29.16 3.13 28.01
N GLU A 89 -30.13 3.76 27.36
CA GLU A 89 -31.42 3.23 26.88
C GLU A 89 -31.62 1.73 27.15
N LYS A 90 -32.45 1.43 28.15
CA LYS A 90 -33.08 0.11 28.30
C LYS A 90 -33.91 -0.14 27.04
N GLY A 91 -33.37 -0.88 26.08
CA GLY A 91 -34.07 -1.24 24.84
C GLY A 91 -33.17 -1.64 23.68
N LYS A 92 -31.91 -1.16 23.63
CA LYS A 92 -30.95 -1.62 22.61
C LYS A 92 -30.12 -2.77 23.18
N VAL A 93 -30.53 -4.00 22.89
CA VAL A 93 -29.65 -5.18 23.02
C VAL A 93 -28.33 -4.79 22.40
N ARG A 94 -27.25 -4.72 23.20
CA ARG A 94 -25.92 -4.42 22.66
C ARG A 94 -25.65 -5.49 21.59
N PRO A 95 -25.32 -5.10 20.35
CA PRO A 95 -25.09 -6.07 19.30
C PRO A 95 -24.02 -7.04 19.78
N VAL A 96 -24.31 -8.34 19.71
CA VAL A 96 -23.34 -9.39 20.01
C VAL A 96 -22.20 -9.22 19.03
N VAL A 97 -21.03 -8.84 19.54
CA VAL A 97 -19.84 -8.63 18.72
C VAL A 97 -19.13 -9.97 18.56
N PRO A 98 -18.92 -10.47 17.33
CA PRO A 98 -18.32 -11.79 17.11
C PRO A 98 -16.92 -11.94 17.70
N LEU A 99 -16.14 -10.84 17.75
CA LEU A 99 -14.82 -10.80 18.37
C LEU A 99 -14.72 -9.70 19.42
N LYS A 100 -14.49 -10.11 20.67
CA LYS A 100 -14.28 -9.23 21.82
C LYS A 100 -12.87 -8.65 21.78
N THR A 101 -12.74 -7.44 21.24
CA THR A 101 -11.46 -6.73 21.17
C THR A 101 -10.95 -6.19 22.51
N LEU A 102 -11.72 -6.19 23.59
CA LEU A 102 -11.29 -5.68 24.90
C LEU A 102 -10.78 -6.78 25.85
N GLN A 103 -10.05 -7.76 25.31
CA GLN A 103 -9.37 -8.79 26.10
C GLN A 103 -7.88 -8.53 26.19
N THR A 104 -7.30 -8.71 27.37
CA THR A 104 -5.87 -8.47 27.60
C THR A 104 -5.01 -9.34 26.69
N THR A 105 -4.15 -8.70 25.90
CA THR A 105 -3.15 -9.39 25.06
C THR A 105 -1.75 -9.26 25.68
N PRO A 106 -0.79 -10.13 25.31
CA PRO A 106 0.59 -10.01 25.78
C PRO A 106 1.21 -8.64 25.48
N ALA A 107 0.82 -8.02 24.36
CA ALA A 107 1.27 -6.67 24.00
C ALA A 107 0.75 -5.61 24.97
N ASP A 108 -0.43 -5.79 25.58
CA ASP A 108 -0.99 -4.88 26.58
C ASP A 108 -0.24 -4.99 27.91
N LEU A 109 0.09 -6.21 28.35
CA LEU A 109 0.89 -6.43 29.55
C LEU A 109 2.31 -5.86 29.38
N LEU A 110 2.92 -6.09 28.22
CA LEU A 110 4.22 -5.52 27.89
C LEU A 110 4.16 -4.00 27.78
N ALA A 111 3.12 -3.45 27.15
CA ALA A 111 2.91 -2.00 27.10
C ALA A 111 2.76 -1.40 28.50
N TYR A 112 2.03 -2.06 29.41
CA TYR A 112 1.94 -1.61 30.80
C TYR A 112 3.29 -1.65 31.51
N ALA A 113 4.04 -2.75 31.37
CA ALA A 113 5.35 -2.91 31.99
C ALA A 113 6.34 -1.83 31.52
N LEU A 114 6.36 -1.55 30.21
CA LEU A 114 7.30 -0.60 29.59
C LEU A 114 6.86 0.86 29.75
N LEU A 115 5.57 1.17 29.53
CA LEU A 115 5.06 2.53 29.42
C LEU A 115 4.35 3.02 30.68
N GLY A 116 3.99 2.11 31.59
CA GLY A 116 3.26 2.42 32.81
C GLY A 116 1.77 2.70 32.57
N ASP A 117 1.17 3.37 33.55
CA ASP A 117 -0.27 3.62 33.59
C ASP A 117 -0.70 4.65 32.51
N PRO A 118 -1.53 4.24 31.52
CA PRO A 118 -2.00 5.10 30.45
C PRO A 118 -3.05 6.13 30.89
N ILE A 119 -3.62 5.99 32.09
CA ILE A 119 -4.59 6.93 32.68
C ILE A 119 -3.85 8.03 33.46
N ALA A 120 -2.77 7.69 34.17
CA ALA A 120 -1.96 8.67 34.89
C ALA A 120 -1.13 9.59 33.96
N THR A 121 -0.79 9.12 32.76
CA THR A 121 -0.08 9.94 31.77
C THR A 121 -1.04 10.88 31.03
N ARG A 122 -1.01 12.19 31.37
CA ARG A 122 -1.80 13.27 30.74
C ARG A 122 -1.53 13.45 29.24
N ALA A 123 -0.53 12.78 28.67
CA ALA A 123 -0.25 12.86 27.24
C ALA A 123 -1.42 12.23 26.45
N ASN A 124 -2.07 13.02 25.60
CA ASN A 124 -3.14 12.61 24.68
C ASN A 124 -2.68 11.61 23.59
N THR A 125 -1.45 11.12 23.68
CA THR A 125 -0.77 10.28 22.68
C THR A 125 -0.82 8.78 22.99
N MET A 126 -1.26 8.36 24.18
CA MET A 126 -1.37 6.95 24.56
C MET A 126 -2.54 6.25 23.84
N ASN A 127 -2.28 5.04 23.34
CA ASN A 127 -3.21 4.20 22.56
C ASN A 127 -4.64 4.20 23.18
N PRO A 128 -5.66 4.76 22.48
CA PRO A 128 -7.01 4.92 23.04
C PRO A 128 -7.66 3.59 23.43
N GLN A 129 -7.27 2.47 22.79
CA GLN A 129 -7.76 1.15 23.17
C GLN A 129 -7.19 0.64 24.47
N PHE A 130 -5.93 0.93 24.75
CA PHE A 130 -5.29 0.52 25.98
C PHE A 130 -5.95 1.21 27.17
N ARG A 131 -6.32 2.49 27.02
CA ARG A 131 -7.18 3.20 27.99
C ARG A 131 -8.58 2.57 28.11
N MET A 132 -9.20 2.16 27.00
CA MET A 132 -10.49 1.46 27.04
C MET A 132 -10.40 0.12 27.75
N LEU A 133 -9.29 -0.62 27.58
CA LEU A 133 -9.02 -1.89 28.26
C LEU A 133 -8.90 -1.68 29.78
N PHE A 134 -8.15 -0.66 30.21
CA PHE A 134 -8.06 -0.30 31.63
C PHE A 134 -9.43 0.01 32.22
N ARG A 135 -10.23 0.83 31.50
CA ARG A 135 -11.60 1.14 31.91
C ARG A 135 -12.49 -0.11 31.97
N SER A 136 -12.41 -1.01 31.00
CA SER A 136 -13.19 -2.25 31.00
C SER A 136 -12.76 -3.23 32.10
N ARG A 137 -11.48 -3.21 32.49
CA ARG A 137 -10.93 -3.97 33.62
C ARG A 137 -11.06 -3.23 34.96
N MET A 138 -11.75 -2.07 34.97
CA MET A 138 -11.99 -1.24 36.14
C MET A 138 -10.71 -0.76 36.88
N VAL A 139 -9.60 -0.69 36.17
CA VAL A 139 -8.30 -0.26 36.71
C VAL A 139 -8.36 1.23 37.06
N GLN A 140 -8.13 1.58 38.33
CA GLN A 140 -8.17 2.97 38.81
C GLN A 140 -6.78 3.61 38.82
N PRO A 141 -6.64 4.92 38.58
CA PRO A 141 -5.36 5.63 38.67
C PRO A 141 -4.68 5.49 40.04
N GLU A 142 -5.47 5.38 41.11
CA GLU A 142 -5.00 5.33 42.49
C GLU A 142 -4.52 3.92 42.90
N ASP A 143 -4.84 2.89 42.10
CA ASP A 143 -4.44 1.51 42.38
C ASP A 143 -2.90 1.35 42.34
N SER A 144 -2.39 0.48 43.21
CA SER A 144 -0.95 0.15 43.22
C SER A 144 -0.52 -0.49 41.90
N ALA A 145 0.75 -0.39 41.53
CA ALA A 145 1.24 -0.96 40.27
C ALA A 145 0.99 -2.48 40.16
N GLU A 146 1.05 -3.18 41.28
CA GLU A 146 0.80 -4.61 41.41
C GLU A 146 -0.69 -4.94 41.27
N THR A 147 -1.56 -4.18 41.94
CA THR A 147 -3.02 -4.31 41.81
C THR A 147 -3.48 -4.08 40.36
N LYS A 148 -2.93 -3.08 39.69
CA LYS A 148 -3.19 -2.81 38.27
C LYS A 148 -2.75 -3.96 37.37
N LEU A 149 -1.58 -4.55 37.63
CA LEU A 149 -1.09 -5.70 36.87
C LEU A 149 -2.00 -6.91 37.08
N GLN A 150 -2.40 -7.20 38.33
CA GLN A 150 -3.32 -8.29 38.65
C GLN A 150 -4.68 -8.11 37.96
N GLN A 151 -5.25 -6.89 37.98
CA GLN A 151 -6.51 -6.58 37.28
C GLN A 151 -6.39 -6.71 35.75
N LEU A 152 -5.24 -6.34 35.17
CA LEU A 152 -4.99 -6.50 33.73
C LEU A 152 -4.80 -7.97 33.35
N ALA A 153 -4.05 -8.72 34.16
CA ALA A 153 -3.77 -10.14 33.98
C ALA A 153 -4.94 -11.04 34.40
N TYR A 154 -6.02 -10.48 34.95
CA TYR A 154 -7.21 -11.23 35.32
C TYR A 154 -7.81 -11.95 34.10
N ASP A 155 -8.05 -13.26 34.21
CA ASP A 155 -8.44 -14.18 33.12
C ASP A 155 -7.46 -14.22 31.93
N PHE A 156 -6.21 -13.81 32.13
CA PHE A 156 -5.19 -13.94 31.11
C PHE A 156 -4.65 -15.37 31.08
N THR A 157 -4.90 -16.09 29.99
CA THR A 157 -4.25 -17.36 29.69
C THR A 157 -2.98 -17.13 28.83
N PHE A 158 -1.95 -17.92 29.09
CA PHE A 158 -0.73 -17.93 28.27
C PHE A 158 -0.95 -18.68 26.94
N ASP A 159 -1.89 -19.61 26.89
CA ASP A 159 -2.29 -20.32 25.67
C ASP A 159 -2.95 -19.35 24.69
N GLU A 160 -2.36 -19.22 23.50
CA GLU A 160 -2.86 -18.30 22.47
C GLU A 160 -4.19 -18.76 21.86
N THR A 161 -4.43 -20.06 21.79
CA THR A 161 -5.65 -20.69 21.27
C THR A 161 -6.81 -20.51 22.24
N GLU A 162 -6.60 -20.78 23.53
CA GLU A 162 -7.63 -20.53 24.55
C GLU A 162 -8.00 -19.04 24.62
N ARG A 163 -7.01 -18.15 24.54
CA ARG A 163 -7.23 -16.70 24.51
C ARG A 163 -8.06 -16.28 23.30
N LEU A 164 -7.74 -16.85 22.14
CA LEU A 164 -8.47 -16.56 20.92
C LEU A 164 -9.93 -17.07 21.02
N ARG A 165 -10.14 -18.27 21.56
CA ARG A 165 -11.48 -18.80 21.86
C ARG A 165 -12.26 -17.92 22.83
N ALA A 166 -11.63 -17.52 23.94
CA ALA A 166 -12.23 -16.61 24.91
C ALA A 166 -12.68 -15.29 24.26
N SER A 167 -12.01 -14.85 23.19
CA SER A 167 -12.39 -13.66 22.44
C SER A 167 -13.66 -13.82 21.59
N GLY A 168 -14.21 -15.04 21.48
CA GLY A 168 -15.39 -15.39 20.68
C GLY A 168 -15.08 -16.06 19.34
N PHE A 169 -13.80 -16.28 19.03
CA PHE A 169 -13.39 -16.98 17.80
C PHE A 169 -13.62 -18.49 17.94
N GLY A 170 -14.31 -19.11 16.97
CA GLY A 170 -14.74 -20.51 17.04
C GLY A 170 -16.11 -20.70 17.70
N GLU A 171 -16.55 -19.78 18.56
CA GLU A 171 -17.94 -19.73 19.07
C GLU A 171 -18.89 -19.03 18.09
N SER A 172 -18.40 -17.99 17.42
CA SER A 172 -19.18 -17.25 16.42
C SER A 172 -19.06 -17.89 15.03
N PRO A 173 -20.12 -17.87 14.20
CA PRO A 173 -20.02 -18.28 12.80
C PRO A 173 -18.94 -17.49 12.05
N GLU A 174 -18.14 -18.17 11.23
CA GLU A 174 -17.05 -17.56 10.46
C GLU A 174 -17.53 -16.33 9.66
N LEU A 175 -18.68 -16.43 8.98
CA LEU A 175 -19.26 -15.33 8.23
C LEU A 175 -19.56 -14.09 9.10
N ALA A 176 -19.96 -14.28 10.36
CA ALA A 176 -20.19 -13.17 11.28
C ALA A 176 -18.86 -12.46 11.62
N VAL A 177 -17.78 -13.21 11.81
CA VAL A 177 -16.44 -12.67 12.04
C VAL A 177 -15.95 -11.91 10.80
N VAL A 178 -16.14 -12.46 9.61
CA VAL A 178 -15.80 -11.82 8.33
C VAL A 178 -16.54 -10.49 8.16
N ASN A 179 -17.86 -10.47 8.36
CA ASN A 179 -18.68 -9.26 8.28
C ASN A 179 -18.26 -8.21 9.33
N HIS A 180 -17.90 -8.66 10.53
CA HIS A 180 -17.41 -7.79 11.58
C HIS A 180 -16.08 -7.12 11.22
N ILE A 181 -15.16 -7.87 10.59
CA ILE A 181 -13.91 -7.32 10.07
C ILE A 181 -14.24 -6.36 8.93
N PHE A 182 -14.97 -6.80 7.91
CA PHE A 182 -15.27 -6.04 6.68
C PHE A 182 -15.82 -4.63 6.97
N THR A 183 -16.71 -4.50 7.95
CA THR A 183 -17.34 -3.21 8.31
C THR A 183 -16.53 -2.35 9.28
N MET A 184 -15.35 -2.82 9.72
CA MET A 184 -14.53 -2.14 10.71
C MET A 184 -13.92 -0.84 10.17
N ASN A 185 -14.25 0.28 10.83
CA ASN A 185 -13.76 1.61 10.47
C ASN A 185 -12.84 2.24 11.54
N VAL A 186 -12.48 1.49 12.58
CA VAL A 186 -11.60 1.93 13.67
C VAL A 186 -10.22 1.26 13.53
N PRO A 187 -9.17 1.99 13.14
CA PRO A 187 -7.85 1.42 12.84
C PRO A 187 -7.24 0.61 13.98
N SER A 188 -7.38 1.09 15.22
CA SER A 188 -6.85 0.40 16.39
C SER A 188 -7.57 -0.93 16.66
N ARG A 189 -8.88 -1.04 16.35
CA ARG A 189 -9.65 -2.29 16.51
C ARG A 189 -9.23 -3.30 15.47
N LEU A 190 -9.10 -2.85 14.23
CA LEU A 190 -8.61 -3.67 13.13
C LEU A 190 -7.21 -4.24 13.44
N HIS A 191 -6.26 -3.39 13.86
CA HIS A 191 -4.92 -3.83 14.24
C HIS A 191 -4.96 -4.88 15.35
N ARG A 192 -5.81 -4.69 16.36
CA ARG A 192 -5.94 -5.63 17.47
C ARG A 192 -6.54 -6.96 17.03
N ILE A 193 -7.59 -6.96 16.22
CA ILE A 193 -8.18 -8.18 15.66
C ILE A 193 -7.15 -8.97 14.87
N ILE A 194 -6.43 -8.32 13.95
CA ILE A 194 -5.38 -8.97 13.15
C ILE A 194 -4.27 -9.50 14.06
N SER A 195 -3.87 -8.74 15.09
CA SER A 195 -2.86 -9.20 16.05
C SER A 195 -3.33 -10.36 16.93
N MET A 196 -4.62 -10.46 17.25
CA MET A 196 -5.18 -11.60 18.00
C MET A 196 -5.26 -12.83 17.12
N LEU A 197 -5.80 -12.71 15.91
CA LEU A 197 -5.95 -13.81 14.96
C LEU A 197 -4.59 -14.34 14.49
N SER A 198 -3.62 -13.46 14.22
CA SER A 198 -2.29 -13.90 13.73
C SER A 198 -1.40 -14.60 14.76
N ARG A 199 -1.88 -14.79 16.00
CA ARG A 199 -1.16 -15.52 17.04
C ARG A 199 -1.32 -17.02 16.94
N THR A 200 -2.42 -17.52 16.40
CA THR A 200 -2.64 -18.98 16.27
C THR A 200 -2.61 -19.42 14.80
N THR A 201 -2.42 -20.72 14.58
CA THR A 201 -2.45 -21.33 13.24
C THR A 201 -3.83 -21.18 12.61
N GLU A 202 -4.90 -21.46 13.35
CA GLU A 202 -6.28 -21.34 12.88
C GLU A 202 -6.65 -19.90 12.53
N GLY A 203 -6.22 -18.94 13.36
CA GLY A 203 -6.47 -17.52 13.10
C GLY A 203 -5.67 -17.00 11.90
N CYS A 204 -4.44 -17.46 11.69
CA CYS A 204 -3.68 -17.17 10.47
C CYS A 204 -4.34 -17.79 9.22
N LEU A 205 -4.81 -19.04 9.27
CA LEU A 205 -5.54 -19.68 8.17
C LEU A 205 -6.84 -18.91 7.84
N PHE A 206 -7.57 -18.48 8.87
CA PHE A 206 -8.75 -17.64 8.71
C PHE A 206 -8.41 -16.31 8.01
N LEU A 207 -7.33 -15.63 8.42
CA LEU A 207 -6.88 -14.39 7.80
C LEU A 207 -6.45 -14.58 6.34
N ALA A 208 -5.75 -15.69 6.04
CA ALA A 208 -5.31 -16.03 4.68
C ALA A 208 -6.52 -16.21 3.74
N ARG A 209 -7.50 -17.01 4.16
CA ARG A 209 -8.74 -17.29 3.40
C ARG A 209 -9.60 -16.05 3.21
N ASN A 210 -9.68 -15.20 4.24
CA ASN A 210 -10.54 -14.01 4.26
C ASN A 210 -9.77 -12.69 4.07
N CYS A 211 -8.67 -12.72 3.30
CA CYS A 211 -7.78 -11.57 3.13
C CYS A 211 -8.49 -10.35 2.51
N SER A 212 -9.47 -10.56 1.62
CA SER A 212 -10.24 -9.50 0.97
C SER A 212 -10.98 -8.63 1.99
N ALA A 213 -11.60 -9.24 3.01
CA ALA A 213 -12.29 -8.52 4.08
C ALA A 213 -11.31 -7.64 4.86
N VAL A 214 -10.14 -8.16 5.24
CA VAL A 214 -9.10 -7.40 5.95
C VAL A 214 -8.62 -6.20 5.13
N LEU A 215 -8.35 -6.40 3.84
CA LEU A 215 -7.89 -5.34 2.94
C LEU A 215 -8.95 -4.26 2.73
N GLU A 216 -10.22 -4.64 2.69
CA GLU A 216 -11.34 -3.71 2.59
C GLU A 216 -11.51 -2.89 3.87
N SER A 217 -11.40 -3.51 5.05
CA SER A 217 -11.38 -2.80 6.33
C SER A 217 -10.23 -1.81 6.41
N ILE A 218 -9.04 -2.17 5.91
CA ILE A 218 -7.90 -1.25 5.81
C ILE A 218 -8.28 -0.05 4.94
N ARG A 219 -8.91 -0.28 3.78
CA ARG A 219 -9.39 0.79 2.88
C ARG A 219 -10.39 1.71 3.58
N ILE A 220 -11.40 1.16 4.24
CA ILE A 220 -12.43 1.90 4.99
C ILE A 220 -11.80 2.70 6.12
N CYS A 221 -10.94 2.08 6.93
CA CYS A 221 -10.20 2.74 8.01
C CYS A 221 -9.32 3.90 7.51
N ARG A 222 -8.83 3.86 6.27
CA ARG A 222 -8.08 4.96 5.66
C ARG A 222 -8.99 6.07 5.13
N LYS A 223 -10.14 5.73 4.54
CA LYS A 223 -11.12 6.70 4.02
C LYS A 223 -11.80 7.49 5.15
N SER A 224 -12.21 6.81 6.23
CA SER A 224 -12.88 7.43 7.39
C SER A 224 -12.03 8.48 8.13
N ASN A 225 -10.72 8.54 7.85
CA ASN A 225 -9.81 9.56 8.36
C ASN A 225 -9.88 10.89 7.60
N LYS A 226 -10.47 10.95 6.40
CA LYS A 226 -10.61 12.21 5.66
C LYS A 226 -11.73 13.09 6.26
N ASP A 227 -12.74 12.48 6.87
CA ASP A 227 -13.98 13.15 7.28
C ASP A 227 -14.03 13.52 8.76
N ARG A 228 -12.95 13.28 9.53
CA ARG A 228 -12.93 13.47 10.98
C ARG A 228 -11.84 14.47 11.36
N GLY A 229 -12.25 15.64 11.86
CA GLY A 229 -11.42 16.80 12.16
C GLY A 229 -10.25 16.58 13.13
N MET A 230 -9.51 17.67 13.39
CA MET A 230 -8.28 17.71 14.21
C MET A 230 -8.45 16.95 15.55
N GLY A 231 -7.71 15.85 15.72
CA GLY A 231 -7.63 15.14 17.00
C GLY A 231 -7.71 13.60 16.94
N LYS A 232 -8.07 12.99 15.80
CA LYS A 232 -8.09 11.52 15.65
C LYS A 232 -6.83 11.00 14.96
N VAL A 233 -6.27 9.91 15.49
CA VAL A 233 -5.07 9.22 14.96
C VAL A 233 -5.32 8.78 13.52
N ARG A 234 -4.60 9.39 12.57
CA ARG A 234 -4.68 9.07 11.14
C ARG A 234 -4.06 7.71 10.86
N PHE A 235 -4.78 6.80 10.20
CA PHE A 235 -4.22 5.53 9.73
C PHE A 235 -3.37 5.77 8.48
N THR A 236 -2.06 5.92 8.68
CA THR A 236 -1.10 6.25 7.63
C THR A 236 -0.68 5.01 6.82
N GLY A 237 -0.10 5.23 5.63
CA GLY A 237 0.47 4.13 4.84
C GLY A 237 1.57 3.35 5.59
N ASN A 238 2.39 4.05 6.37
CA ASN A 238 3.42 3.44 7.22
C ASN A 238 2.84 2.50 8.29
N MET A 239 1.68 2.86 8.87
CA MET A 239 1.01 1.99 9.85
C MET A 239 0.47 0.73 9.20
N VAL A 240 -0.07 0.82 7.99
CA VAL A 240 -0.53 -0.35 7.23
C VAL A 240 0.65 -1.25 6.86
N LEU A 241 1.75 -0.67 6.37
CA LEU A 241 2.94 -1.45 6.01
C LEU A 241 3.50 -2.23 7.21
N ARG A 242 3.58 -1.59 8.39
CA ARG A 242 4.01 -2.26 9.64
C ARG A 242 3.06 -3.40 10.04
N LEU A 243 1.75 -3.18 9.92
CA LEU A 243 0.74 -4.19 10.19
C LEU A 243 0.92 -5.40 9.26
N LEU A 244 1.09 -5.18 7.95
CA LEU A 244 1.30 -6.25 6.97
C LEU A 244 2.63 -6.98 7.18
N ASN A 245 3.72 -6.26 7.49
CA ASN A 245 5.01 -6.87 7.80
C ASN A 245 4.93 -7.80 9.02
N ASN A 246 4.26 -7.36 10.08
CA ASN A 246 4.08 -8.18 11.29
C ASN A 246 3.17 -9.39 11.01
N LEU A 247 2.11 -9.19 10.23
CA LEU A 247 1.23 -10.29 9.83
C LEU A 247 2.01 -11.33 9.01
N GLN A 248 2.83 -10.90 8.06
CA GLN A 248 3.67 -11.78 7.25
C GLN A 248 4.61 -12.62 8.11
N LEU A 249 5.32 -11.99 9.05
CA LEU A 249 6.21 -12.71 9.97
C LEU A 249 5.46 -13.72 10.85
N ASN A 250 4.27 -13.35 11.32
CA ASN A 250 3.45 -14.22 12.15
C ASN A 250 2.87 -15.42 11.39
N MET A 251 2.54 -15.27 10.11
CA MET A 251 2.05 -16.35 9.26
C MET A 251 3.21 -17.28 8.88
N GLU A 252 4.35 -16.71 8.49
CA GLU A 252 5.58 -17.45 8.17
C GLU A 252 6.07 -18.29 9.36
N SER A 253 6.05 -17.74 10.57
CA SER A 253 6.45 -18.47 11.79
C SER A 253 5.56 -19.68 12.11
N LYS A 254 4.42 -19.83 11.43
CA LYS A 254 3.45 -20.92 11.58
C LYS A 254 3.37 -21.80 10.34
N GLY A 255 4.27 -21.61 9.38
CA GLY A 255 4.26 -22.32 8.11
C GLY A 255 3.04 -21.99 7.23
N ILE A 256 2.40 -20.83 7.46
CA ILE A 256 1.24 -20.40 6.68
C ILE A 256 1.69 -19.38 5.65
N GLU A 257 1.32 -19.62 4.40
CA GLU A 257 1.55 -18.70 3.31
C GLU A 257 0.84 -17.35 3.50
N PHE A 258 1.54 -16.26 3.22
CA PHE A 258 0.98 -14.90 3.32
C PHE A 258 -0.08 -14.63 2.23
N GLY A 259 0.00 -15.35 1.10
CA GLY A 259 -0.96 -15.27 0.01
C GLY A 259 -0.81 -14.05 -0.91
N PRO A 260 -1.42 -14.09 -2.11
CA PRO A 260 -1.26 -13.07 -3.14
C PRO A 260 -1.89 -11.73 -2.72
N GLY A 261 -3.08 -11.73 -2.10
CA GLY A 261 -3.80 -10.51 -1.75
C GLY A 261 -3.02 -9.62 -0.79
N PHE A 262 -2.48 -10.20 0.29
CA PHE A 262 -1.66 -9.45 1.23
C PHE A 262 -0.30 -9.06 0.64
N SER A 263 0.31 -9.90 -0.19
CA SER A 263 1.60 -9.59 -0.86
C SER A 263 1.48 -8.38 -1.80
N ASN A 264 0.45 -8.38 -2.67
CA ASN A 264 0.13 -7.26 -3.56
C ASN A 264 -0.21 -5.97 -2.78
N ALA A 265 -0.91 -6.09 -1.64
CA ALA A 265 -1.12 -4.94 -0.76
C ALA A 265 0.19 -4.45 -0.12
N GLY A 266 1.04 -5.37 0.35
CA GLY A 266 2.33 -5.08 0.97
C GLY A 266 3.22 -4.25 0.05
N ILE A 267 3.39 -4.68 -1.20
CA ILE A 267 4.19 -3.94 -2.19
C ILE A 267 3.60 -2.56 -2.49
N TYR A 268 2.27 -2.44 -2.61
CA TYR A 268 1.61 -1.14 -2.83
C TYR A 268 1.85 -0.16 -1.69
N TYR A 269 1.72 -0.60 -0.44
CA TYR A 269 1.96 0.25 0.72
C TYR A 269 3.45 0.56 0.93
N ALA A 270 4.35 -0.38 0.58
CA ALA A 270 5.78 -0.15 0.57
C ALA A 270 6.18 0.92 -0.46
N ALA A 271 5.64 0.81 -1.68
CA ALA A 271 5.84 1.78 -2.76
C ALA A 271 5.32 3.18 -2.39
N LYS A 272 4.09 3.26 -1.88
CA LYS A 272 3.44 4.52 -1.46
C LYS A 272 4.18 5.23 -0.31
N THR A 273 5.00 4.50 0.43
CA THR A 273 5.84 5.02 1.52
C THR A 273 7.31 5.14 1.12
N SER A 274 7.62 4.86 -0.15
CA SER A 274 8.97 4.87 -0.74
C SER A 274 9.98 4.03 0.03
N ASN A 275 9.52 2.92 0.61
CA ASN A 275 10.36 1.99 1.36
C ASN A 275 10.88 0.88 0.44
N LEU A 276 12.00 1.16 -0.25
CA LEU A 276 12.61 0.25 -1.22
C LEU A 276 12.96 -1.14 -0.65
N PRO A 277 13.52 -1.28 0.57
CA PRO A 277 13.72 -2.60 1.17
C PRO A 277 12.43 -3.42 1.30
N ALA A 278 11.32 -2.81 1.72
CA ALA A 278 10.05 -3.52 1.80
C ALA A 278 9.47 -3.84 0.41
N VAL A 279 9.65 -2.96 -0.58
CA VAL A 279 9.28 -3.28 -1.98
C VAL A 279 10.02 -4.53 -2.44
N ARG A 280 11.35 -4.59 -2.21
CA ARG A 280 12.17 -5.77 -2.53
C ARG A 280 11.66 -7.02 -1.81
N LYS A 281 11.38 -6.93 -0.52
CA LYS A 281 10.82 -8.04 0.27
C LYS A 281 9.53 -8.58 -0.34
N TYR A 282 8.57 -7.72 -0.69
CA TYR A 282 7.30 -8.19 -1.27
C TYR A 282 7.46 -8.70 -2.71
N LEU A 283 8.39 -8.16 -3.49
CA LEU A 283 8.76 -8.75 -4.79
C LEU A 283 9.33 -10.16 -4.61
N GLN A 284 10.18 -10.39 -3.59
CA GLN A 284 10.70 -11.73 -3.27
C GLN A 284 9.57 -12.71 -2.95
N ILE A 285 8.61 -12.29 -2.11
CA ILE A 285 7.46 -13.13 -1.74
C ILE A 285 6.61 -13.45 -2.97
N LEU A 286 6.27 -12.46 -3.80
CA LEU A 286 5.49 -12.68 -5.02
C LEU A 286 6.20 -13.66 -5.96
N ARG A 287 7.50 -13.43 -6.21
CA ARG A 287 8.31 -14.28 -7.10
C ARG A 287 8.45 -15.71 -6.59
N ALA A 288 8.81 -15.88 -5.31
CA ALA A 288 9.07 -17.18 -4.71
C ALA A 288 7.84 -18.08 -4.69
N ASN A 289 6.64 -17.52 -4.52
CA ASN A 289 5.39 -18.26 -4.46
C ASN A 289 4.61 -18.25 -5.80
N SER A 290 5.17 -17.67 -6.85
CA SER A 290 4.50 -17.48 -8.16
C SER A 290 3.10 -16.87 -8.03
N TYR A 291 2.95 -15.89 -7.14
CA TYR A 291 1.68 -15.24 -6.88
C TYR A 291 1.29 -14.30 -8.02
N ALA A 292 0.02 -14.39 -8.44
CA ALA A 292 -0.52 -13.50 -9.45
C ALA A 292 -0.48 -12.03 -8.99
N THR A 293 -0.11 -11.14 -9.91
CA THR A 293 -0.14 -9.70 -9.68
C THR A 293 -1.55 -9.14 -9.83
N ASP A 294 -1.83 -8.00 -9.19
CA ASP A 294 -3.09 -7.27 -9.36
C ASP A 294 -2.85 -5.76 -9.55
N TRP A 295 -3.95 -4.98 -9.60
CA TRP A 295 -3.92 -3.53 -9.71
C TRP A 295 -3.08 -2.82 -8.63
N ARG A 296 -2.87 -3.43 -7.46
CA ARG A 296 -2.05 -2.88 -6.38
C ARG A 296 -0.57 -2.96 -6.74
N THR A 297 -0.12 -4.03 -7.39
CA THR A 297 1.26 -4.14 -7.90
C THR A 297 1.49 -3.15 -9.03
N ALA A 298 0.54 -3.02 -9.96
CA ALA A 298 0.57 -1.98 -10.99
C ALA A 298 0.61 -0.56 -10.38
N GLY A 299 -0.22 -0.31 -9.36
CA GLY A 299 -0.22 0.94 -8.60
C GLY A 299 1.08 1.18 -7.81
N ALA A 300 1.73 0.13 -7.32
CA ALA A 300 3.01 0.21 -6.62
C ALA A 300 4.11 0.75 -7.56
N LEU A 301 4.18 0.22 -8.78
CA LEU A 301 5.12 0.69 -9.80
C LEU A 301 4.87 2.15 -10.17
N GLN A 302 3.60 2.54 -10.30
CA GLN A 302 3.21 3.93 -10.57
C GLN A 302 3.66 4.87 -9.44
N GLU A 303 3.37 4.53 -8.17
CA GLU A 303 3.74 5.35 -7.01
C GLU A 303 5.26 5.51 -6.89
N LEU A 304 6.03 4.45 -7.10
CA LEU A 304 7.50 4.52 -7.09
C LEU A 304 8.04 5.37 -8.24
N SER A 305 7.49 5.22 -9.44
CA SER A 305 7.93 5.98 -10.62
C SER A 305 7.58 7.47 -10.47
N ARG A 306 6.44 7.82 -9.86
CA ARG A 306 6.11 9.20 -9.49
C ARG A 306 7.06 9.76 -8.43
N ALA A 307 7.41 8.95 -7.43
CA ALA A 307 8.36 9.35 -6.41
C ALA A 307 9.75 9.64 -7.01
N MET A 308 10.16 8.89 -8.03
CA MET A 308 11.39 9.16 -8.78
C MET A 308 11.34 10.44 -9.62
N LYS A 309 10.21 10.73 -10.27
CA LYS A 309 10.10 11.90 -11.16
C LYS A 309 9.95 13.21 -10.40
N PHE A 310 9.18 13.23 -9.31
CA PHE A 310 8.73 14.47 -8.67
C PHE A 310 9.31 14.72 -7.26
N THR A 311 10.18 13.84 -6.75
CA THR A 311 10.75 13.86 -5.38
C THR A 311 9.73 14.26 -4.30
N PRO A 312 9.03 13.30 -3.67
CA PRO A 312 8.02 13.59 -2.66
C PRO A 312 8.59 14.44 -1.52
N HIS A 313 7.82 15.45 -1.09
CA HIS A 313 8.17 16.28 0.06
C HIS A 313 8.49 15.40 1.29
N GLY A 314 9.70 15.54 1.84
CA GLY A 314 10.15 14.82 3.03
C GLY A 314 10.97 13.56 2.77
N ILE A 315 11.24 13.18 1.51
CA ILE A 315 12.21 12.13 1.18
C ILE A 315 13.59 12.75 1.03
N ASN A 316 14.53 12.33 1.87
CA ASN A 316 15.93 12.71 1.74
C ASN A 316 16.61 11.78 0.73
N GLU A 317 16.78 12.26 -0.51
CA GLU A 317 17.40 11.51 -1.62
C GLU A 317 18.77 10.94 -1.23
N ALA A 318 19.60 11.74 -0.54
CA ALA A 318 20.96 11.35 -0.15
C ALA A 318 21.03 10.20 0.88
N LYS A 319 19.93 9.89 1.59
CA LYS A 319 19.91 8.87 2.65
C LYS A 319 19.13 7.61 2.31
N HIS A 320 18.15 7.70 1.43
CA HIS A 320 17.16 6.62 1.25
C HIS A 320 16.96 6.20 -0.20
N PHE A 321 17.58 6.89 -1.16
CA PHE A 321 17.14 6.78 -2.55
C PHE A 321 18.30 6.97 -3.53
N LYS A 322 19.01 5.88 -3.84
CA LYS A 322 19.92 5.88 -5.00
C LYS A 322 19.12 5.58 -6.26
N LYS A 323 19.28 6.41 -7.29
CA LYS A 323 18.61 6.24 -8.59
C LYS A 323 18.86 4.86 -9.21
N SER A 324 20.07 4.31 -9.03
CA SER A 324 20.45 2.96 -9.47
C SER A 324 19.65 1.85 -8.77
N ASP A 325 19.48 1.92 -7.45
CA ASP A 325 18.72 0.93 -6.68
C ASP A 325 17.25 0.84 -7.15
N PHE A 326 16.65 1.98 -7.52
CA PHE A 326 15.32 2.01 -8.11
C PHE A 326 15.29 1.39 -9.51
N LEU A 327 16.22 1.77 -10.39
CA LEU A 327 16.24 1.23 -11.75
C LEU A 327 16.40 -0.28 -11.72
N ARG A 328 17.26 -0.80 -10.84
CA ARG A 328 17.39 -2.23 -10.58
C ARG A 328 16.11 -2.87 -10.06
N LEU A 329 15.37 -2.20 -9.17
CA LEU A 329 14.06 -2.70 -8.69
C LEU A 329 12.98 -2.72 -9.78
N VAL A 330 13.03 -1.83 -10.76
CA VAL A 330 12.06 -1.83 -11.88
C VAL A 330 12.47 -2.84 -12.94
N THR A 331 13.70 -2.76 -13.42
CA THR A 331 14.19 -3.46 -14.61
C THR A 331 14.85 -4.81 -14.30
N GLY A 332 15.47 -4.94 -13.12
CA GLY A 332 16.36 -6.06 -12.80
C GLY A 332 17.78 -5.90 -13.35
N TRP A 333 18.17 -4.71 -13.81
CA TRP A 333 19.53 -4.42 -14.30
C TRP A 333 20.15 -3.29 -13.50
N GLU A 334 21.47 -3.33 -13.26
CA GLU A 334 22.18 -2.42 -12.34
C GLU A 334 22.03 -0.93 -12.70
N GLU A 335 21.95 -0.61 -13.99
CA GLU A 335 21.68 0.75 -14.50
C GLU A 335 20.37 0.86 -15.31
N GLY A 336 19.53 -0.18 -15.26
CA GLY A 336 18.33 -0.25 -16.09
C GLY A 336 18.59 -0.55 -17.56
N ILE A 337 19.77 -1.04 -17.90
CA ILE A 337 20.15 -1.44 -19.26
C ILE A 337 20.68 -2.88 -19.16
N PRO A 338 20.23 -3.81 -20.02
CA PRO A 338 20.80 -5.15 -20.04
C PRO A 338 22.25 -5.11 -20.48
N GLN A 339 23.12 -5.83 -19.77
CA GLN A 339 24.45 -6.17 -20.25
C GLN A 339 24.43 -7.57 -20.89
N ASP A 340 25.31 -7.80 -21.85
CA ASP A 340 25.38 -9.08 -22.57
C ASP A 340 25.61 -10.25 -21.60
N GLY A 341 24.72 -11.24 -21.64
CA GLY A 341 24.76 -12.42 -20.78
C GLY A 341 24.27 -12.20 -19.33
N GLU A 342 23.92 -10.97 -18.94
CA GLU A 342 23.43 -10.67 -17.59
C GLU A 342 21.99 -11.19 -17.40
N LYS A 343 21.78 -12.01 -16.37
CA LYS A 343 20.43 -12.46 -16.00
C LYS A 343 19.69 -11.35 -15.27
N ARG A 344 18.43 -11.14 -15.64
CA ARG A 344 17.52 -10.18 -14.99
C ARG A 344 17.35 -10.54 -13.49
N ASP A 345 17.75 -9.61 -12.63
CA ASP A 345 17.59 -9.73 -11.18
C ASP A 345 16.12 -9.60 -10.74
N LEU A 346 15.87 -9.82 -9.45
CA LEU A 346 14.58 -9.56 -8.83
C LEU A 346 14.14 -8.09 -9.02
N SER A 347 13.02 -7.92 -9.71
CA SER A 347 12.44 -6.63 -10.06
C SER A 347 10.95 -6.74 -10.40
N PHE A 348 10.28 -5.61 -10.66
CA PHE A 348 8.95 -5.61 -11.27
C PHE A 348 8.95 -6.33 -12.63
N ALA A 349 10.02 -6.16 -13.42
CA ALA A 349 10.18 -6.87 -14.68
C ALA A 349 10.23 -8.41 -14.49
N SER A 350 10.78 -8.88 -13.38
CA SER A 350 10.86 -10.31 -13.05
C SER A 350 9.55 -10.96 -12.64
N ILE A 351 8.47 -10.19 -12.47
CA ILE A 351 7.13 -10.71 -12.12
C ILE A 351 6.08 -10.39 -13.20
N LEU A 352 6.48 -9.81 -14.34
CA LEU A 352 5.57 -9.48 -15.44
C LEU A 352 4.83 -10.70 -15.99
N TYR A 353 5.52 -11.84 -16.07
CA TYR A 353 4.95 -13.09 -16.57
C TYR A 353 4.02 -13.78 -15.57
N GLN A 354 3.99 -13.33 -14.32
CA GLN A 354 3.05 -13.81 -13.29
C GLN A 354 1.71 -13.07 -13.38
N ASP A 355 1.59 -12.10 -14.27
CA ASP A 355 0.37 -11.33 -14.46
C ASP A 355 -0.66 -12.11 -15.27
N ASN A 356 -1.65 -12.64 -14.57
CA ASN A 356 -2.80 -13.34 -15.15
C ASN A 356 -4.01 -12.41 -15.31
N SER A 357 -3.81 -11.09 -15.30
CA SER A 357 -4.90 -10.12 -15.48
C SER A 357 -5.61 -10.33 -16.83
N THR A 358 -6.91 -10.56 -16.78
CA THR A 358 -7.79 -10.57 -17.95
C THR A 358 -8.25 -9.16 -18.35
N GLN A 359 -8.02 -8.17 -17.49
CA GLN A 359 -8.35 -6.77 -17.71
C GLN A 359 -7.10 -5.95 -17.97
N PHE A 360 -7.11 -5.17 -19.06
CA PHE A 360 -5.98 -4.32 -19.44
C PHE A 360 -5.66 -3.25 -18.38
N THR A 361 -6.69 -2.73 -17.69
CA THR A 361 -6.55 -1.68 -16.66
C THR A 361 -5.77 -2.12 -15.43
N THR A 362 -5.81 -3.41 -15.09
CA THR A 362 -5.11 -3.99 -13.93
C THR A 362 -3.75 -4.58 -14.29
N CYS A 363 -3.44 -4.68 -15.58
CA CYS A 363 -2.23 -5.27 -16.11
C CYS A 363 -0.99 -4.44 -15.75
N LEU A 364 0.06 -5.12 -15.29
CA LEU A 364 1.33 -4.54 -14.87
C LEU A 364 2.18 -4.08 -16.07
N TYR A 365 2.16 -4.84 -17.17
CA TYR A 365 3.06 -4.61 -18.32
C TYR A 365 2.87 -3.23 -18.98
N PRO A 366 1.63 -2.76 -19.29
CA PRO A 366 1.43 -1.43 -19.83
C PRO A 366 1.93 -0.32 -18.90
N ARG A 367 1.76 -0.50 -17.58
CA ARG A 367 2.25 0.45 -16.57
C ARG A 367 3.77 0.46 -16.47
N TYR A 368 4.39 -0.69 -16.68
CA TYR A 368 5.84 -0.85 -16.74
C TYR A 368 6.45 -0.10 -17.93
N LEU A 369 5.89 -0.23 -19.13
CA LEU A 369 6.36 0.52 -20.29
C LEU A 369 6.15 2.03 -20.13
N LEU A 370 4.97 2.45 -19.65
CA LEU A 370 4.71 3.87 -19.37
C LEU A 370 5.69 4.44 -18.34
N ALA A 371 6.05 3.68 -17.30
CA ALA A 371 7.03 4.11 -16.32
C ALA A 371 8.40 4.42 -16.97
N PHE A 372 8.84 3.65 -17.97
CA PHE A 372 10.06 3.98 -18.71
C PHE A 372 9.96 5.23 -19.54
N GLY A 373 8.83 5.43 -20.23
CA GLY A 373 8.58 6.68 -20.96
C GLY A 373 8.63 7.89 -20.04
N GLU A 374 7.90 7.84 -18.92
CA GLU A 374 7.81 8.93 -17.94
C GLU A 374 9.16 9.27 -17.29
N LEU A 375 10.02 8.28 -17.13
CA LEU A 375 11.36 8.41 -16.57
C LEU A 375 12.44 8.64 -17.64
N ARG A 376 12.05 8.79 -18.92
CA ARG A 376 12.93 8.97 -20.08
C ARG A 376 14.02 7.90 -20.18
N ARG A 377 13.65 6.64 -19.94
CA ARG A 377 14.56 5.47 -20.01
C ARG A 377 14.48 4.78 -21.36
N ASN A 378 14.73 5.54 -22.43
CA ASN A 378 14.56 5.08 -23.81
C ASN A 378 15.46 3.88 -24.16
N LYS A 379 16.64 3.76 -23.54
CA LYS A 379 17.52 2.58 -23.69
C LYS A 379 16.89 1.32 -23.11
N ALA A 380 16.33 1.40 -21.90
CA ALA A 380 15.63 0.30 -21.24
C ALA A 380 14.39 -0.12 -22.04
N LEU A 381 13.62 0.86 -22.49
CA LEU A 381 12.42 0.64 -23.30
C LEU A 381 12.73 -0.04 -24.64
N TRP A 382 13.84 0.34 -25.29
CA TRP A 382 14.32 -0.28 -26.52
C TRP A 382 14.79 -1.71 -26.29
N ALA A 383 15.52 -1.96 -25.21
CA ALA A 383 15.92 -3.31 -24.87
C ALA A 383 14.71 -4.22 -24.56
N GLU A 384 13.66 -3.70 -23.91
CA GLU A 384 12.43 -4.47 -23.69
C GLU A 384 11.70 -4.77 -25.01
N TRP A 385 11.73 -3.85 -25.98
CA TRP A 385 11.19 -4.09 -27.32
C TRP A 385 11.97 -5.18 -28.07
N GLU A 386 13.31 -5.10 -28.09
CA GLU A 386 14.16 -6.08 -28.79
C GLU A 386 14.15 -7.47 -28.14
N SER A 387 13.92 -7.55 -26.82
CA SER A 387 13.87 -8.81 -26.07
C SER A 387 12.44 -9.35 -25.87
N MET A 388 11.47 -8.80 -26.58
CA MET A 388 10.06 -9.16 -26.41
C MET A 388 9.80 -10.60 -26.87
N GLU A 389 9.71 -11.51 -25.92
CA GLU A 389 9.23 -12.87 -26.14
C GLU A 389 7.72 -12.95 -25.87
N GLU A 390 6.96 -13.52 -26.81
CA GLU A 390 5.50 -13.58 -26.73
C GLU A 390 5.00 -14.35 -25.48
N THR A 391 5.75 -15.37 -25.05
CA THR A 391 5.44 -16.16 -23.84
C THR A 391 5.54 -15.36 -22.55
N LYS A 392 6.29 -14.24 -22.56
CA LYS A 392 6.47 -13.34 -21.40
C LYS A 392 5.44 -12.22 -21.36
N LEU A 393 4.62 -12.06 -22.40
CA LEU A 393 3.55 -11.07 -22.43
C LEU A 393 2.32 -11.56 -21.64
N PRO A 394 1.62 -10.64 -20.94
CA PRO A 394 0.33 -10.94 -20.32
C PRO A 394 -0.67 -11.52 -21.32
N PRO A 395 -1.55 -12.45 -20.90
CA PRO A 395 -2.51 -13.10 -21.80
C PRO A 395 -3.35 -12.11 -22.62
N VAL A 396 -3.73 -10.97 -22.03
CA VAL A 396 -4.58 -9.94 -22.66
C VAL A 396 -3.93 -9.22 -23.85
N ILE A 397 -2.60 -9.30 -24.03
CA ILE A 397 -1.90 -8.67 -25.17
C ILE A 397 -1.03 -9.66 -25.96
N ARG A 398 -1.23 -10.96 -25.75
CA ARG A 398 -0.53 -12.05 -26.43
C ARG A 398 -1.23 -12.41 -27.75
N GLY A 399 -0.49 -12.91 -28.73
CA GLY A 399 -1.01 -13.31 -30.03
C GLY A 399 -0.63 -12.34 -31.12
N ASP A 400 -0.51 -12.83 -32.35
CA ASP A 400 -0.17 -12.01 -33.52
C ASP A 400 -1.17 -10.89 -33.74
N HIS A 401 -2.46 -11.15 -33.52
CA HIS A 401 -3.56 -10.18 -33.66
C HIS A 401 -3.46 -8.93 -32.77
N HIS A 402 -2.51 -8.88 -31.84
CA HIS A 402 -2.22 -7.72 -31.00
C HIS A 402 -0.92 -7.02 -31.38
N LEU A 403 -0.24 -7.44 -32.44
CA LEU A 403 1.07 -6.91 -32.85
C LEU A 403 1.02 -5.39 -33.08
N ARG A 404 0.02 -4.88 -33.82
CA ARG A 404 -0.09 -3.43 -34.06
C ARG A 404 -0.37 -2.66 -32.78
N PHE A 405 -1.22 -3.19 -31.91
CA PHE A 405 -1.47 -2.59 -30.60
C PHE A 405 -0.18 -2.52 -29.74
N ARG A 406 0.59 -3.62 -29.69
CA ARG A 406 1.88 -3.65 -28.98
C ARG A 406 2.83 -2.58 -29.51
N ALA A 407 2.97 -2.49 -30.84
CA ALA A 407 3.78 -1.45 -31.47
C ALA A 407 3.32 -0.04 -31.08
N ARG A 408 2.00 0.23 -31.13
CA ARG A 408 1.42 1.53 -30.71
C ARG A 408 1.66 1.84 -29.23
N MET A 409 1.57 0.85 -28.35
CA MET A 409 1.87 0.99 -26.92
C MET A 409 3.33 1.37 -26.67
N PHE A 410 4.28 0.69 -27.33
CA PHE A 410 5.71 1.02 -27.24
C PHE A 410 6.00 2.40 -27.85
N ALA A 411 5.43 2.70 -29.02
CA ALA A 411 5.59 3.99 -29.67
C ALA A 411 5.10 5.14 -28.77
N PHE A 412 3.95 4.98 -28.11
CA PHE A 412 3.46 5.95 -27.15
C PHE A 412 4.43 6.13 -25.96
N ALA A 413 4.98 5.04 -25.42
CA ALA A 413 5.98 5.13 -24.36
C ALA A 413 7.27 5.85 -24.81
N PHE A 414 7.75 5.61 -26.03
CA PHE A 414 8.88 6.35 -26.62
C PHE A 414 8.57 7.83 -26.83
N LEU A 415 7.37 8.16 -27.29
CA LEU A 415 6.92 9.55 -27.46
C LEU A 415 6.90 10.32 -26.14
N ILE A 416 6.44 9.69 -25.04
CA ILE A 416 6.52 10.24 -23.68
C ILE A 416 7.99 10.45 -23.27
N GLY A 417 8.85 9.47 -23.59
CA GLY A 417 10.29 9.54 -23.38
C GLY A 417 11.03 10.55 -24.26
N GLY A 418 10.35 11.18 -25.22
CA GLY A 418 10.90 12.18 -26.14
C GLY A 418 11.67 11.61 -27.34
N ASP A 419 11.52 10.31 -27.65
CA ASP A 419 12.24 9.63 -28.74
C ASP A 419 11.32 9.31 -29.91
N LYS A 420 11.08 10.32 -30.77
CA LYS A 420 10.19 10.19 -31.94
C LYS A 420 10.71 9.15 -32.95
N ASN A 421 12.03 9.04 -33.10
CA ASN A 421 12.65 8.14 -34.07
C ASN A 421 12.44 6.67 -33.70
N ARG A 422 12.67 6.28 -32.43
CA ARG A 422 12.38 4.91 -31.97
C ARG A 422 10.89 4.62 -31.97
N ALA A 423 10.05 5.60 -31.64
CA ALA A 423 8.61 5.44 -31.73
C ALA A 423 8.17 5.09 -33.16
N LEU A 424 8.69 5.82 -34.16
CA LEU A 424 8.41 5.54 -35.57
C LEU A 424 8.92 4.17 -36.01
N LYS A 425 10.16 3.83 -35.64
CA LYS A 425 10.78 2.54 -35.98
C LYS A 425 9.98 1.34 -35.46
N VAL A 426 9.38 1.44 -34.27
CA VAL A 426 8.49 0.40 -33.72
C VAL A 426 7.17 0.34 -34.47
N LEU A 427 6.59 1.47 -34.91
CA LEU A 427 5.37 1.46 -35.72
C LEU A 427 5.61 0.84 -37.11
N GLN A 428 6.75 1.13 -37.72
CA GLN A 428 7.17 0.60 -39.02
C GLN A 428 7.49 -0.90 -39.00
N SER A 429 7.71 -1.50 -37.83
CA SER A 429 7.99 -2.95 -37.74
C SER A 429 6.75 -3.82 -37.93
N VAL A 430 5.55 -3.23 -37.95
CA VAL A 430 4.29 -3.96 -38.16
C VAL A 430 4.08 -4.15 -39.67
N PRO A 431 3.87 -5.38 -40.16
CA PRO A 431 3.58 -5.61 -41.57
C PRO A 431 2.36 -4.81 -42.06
N ALA A 432 2.44 -4.26 -43.27
CA ALA A 432 1.38 -3.40 -43.83
C ALA A 432 0.04 -4.14 -43.99
N ASP A 433 0.11 -5.44 -44.28
CA ASP A 433 -0.99 -6.39 -44.45
C ASP A 433 -1.51 -6.96 -43.12
N HIS A 434 -0.90 -6.64 -41.99
CA HIS A 434 -1.34 -7.14 -40.69
C HIS A 434 -2.79 -6.71 -40.37
N GLU A 435 -3.66 -7.65 -40.00
CA GLU A 435 -5.03 -7.35 -39.59
C GLU A 435 -5.18 -7.50 -38.08
N ASP A 436 -5.71 -6.45 -37.45
CA ASP A 436 -6.09 -6.49 -36.04
C ASP A 436 -7.46 -7.16 -35.90
N ILE A 437 -7.72 -7.82 -34.78
CA ILE A 437 -9.10 -8.24 -34.45
C ILE A 437 -9.93 -6.99 -34.17
N VAL A 438 -10.79 -6.64 -35.12
CA VAL A 438 -11.83 -5.64 -34.94
C VAL A 438 -13.11 -6.38 -34.57
N ILE A 439 -13.53 -6.27 -33.31
CA ILE A 439 -14.78 -6.85 -32.84
C ILE A 439 -15.94 -6.04 -33.44
N LYS A 440 -17.06 -6.72 -33.73
CA LYS A 440 -18.33 -6.01 -34.00
C LYS A 440 -18.65 -5.04 -32.86
N GLY A 441 -18.95 -3.79 -33.21
CA GLY A 441 -19.19 -2.72 -32.23
C GLY A 441 -17.93 -2.00 -31.73
N HIS A 442 -16.73 -2.25 -32.28
CA HIS A 442 -15.49 -1.56 -31.89
C HIS A 442 -15.61 -0.03 -31.81
N HIS A 443 -16.28 0.58 -32.79
CA HIS A 443 -16.50 2.03 -32.85
C HIS A 443 -17.40 2.50 -31.70
N GLU A 444 -18.48 1.77 -31.42
CA GLU A 444 -19.42 2.04 -30.33
C GLU A 444 -18.74 1.90 -28.96
N LEU A 445 -17.82 0.93 -28.80
CA LEU A 445 -17.05 0.76 -27.58
C LEU A 445 -16.15 1.97 -27.31
N ILE A 446 -15.48 2.50 -28.33
CA ILE A 446 -14.65 3.70 -28.20
C ILE A 446 -15.50 4.94 -27.87
N GLU A 447 -16.65 5.09 -28.54
CA GLU A 447 -17.55 6.23 -28.35
C GLU A 447 -18.13 6.28 -26.93
N ASN A 448 -18.56 5.11 -26.42
CA ASN A 448 -19.09 4.94 -25.07
C ASN A 448 -18.00 4.77 -23.99
N TRP A 449 -16.72 4.87 -24.36
CA TRP A 449 -15.64 4.74 -23.40
C TRP A 449 -15.69 5.88 -22.37
N GLU A 450 -15.90 5.52 -21.11
CA GLU A 450 -15.87 6.44 -19.99
C GLU A 450 -14.87 5.97 -18.93
N TYR A 451 -13.98 6.89 -18.53
CA TYR A 451 -13.11 6.63 -17.39
C TYR A 451 -13.87 6.92 -16.08
N SER A 452 -14.54 5.91 -15.53
CA SER A 452 -15.15 5.99 -14.20
C SER A 452 -14.05 5.93 -13.13
N GLY A 453 -13.62 7.12 -12.67
CA GLY A 453 -12.58 7.31 -11.66
C GLY A 453 -12.86 6.55 -10.36
N GLY A 454 -12.42 5.30 -10.28
CA GLY A 454 -12.46 4.48 -9.07
C GLY A 454 -13.00 3.06 -9.23
N SER A 455 -13.60 2.70 -10.38
CA SER A 455 -13.98 1.32 -10.69
C SER A 455 -13.29 0.89 -11.98
N PHE A 456 -12.21 0.12 -11.85
CA PHE A 456 -11.44 -0.42 -12.98
C PHE A 456 -12.20 -1.48 -13.79
N SER A 457 -13.52 -1.63 -13.58
CA SER A 457 -14.27 -2.86 -13.88
C SER A 457 -14.84 -2.98 -15.29
N ASN A 458 -14.85 -1.92 -16.11
CA ASN A 458 -15.68 -1.90 -17.33
C ASN A 458 -14.93 -1.54 -18.63
N THR A 459 -13.63 -1.82 -18.75
CA THR A 459 -13.02 -1.85 -20.10
C THR A 459 -13.21 -3.24 -20.68
N PRO A 460 -13.91 -3.39 -21.82
CA PRO A 460 -13.96 -4.62 -22.59
C PRO A 460 -12.55 -5.21 -22.78
N SER A 461 -12.44 -6.52 -22.56
CA SER A 461 -11.16 -7.24 -22.54
C SER A 461 -10.57 -7.49 -23.93
N ILE A 462 -10.98 -6.77 -24.98
CA ILE A 462 -10.69 -7.18 -26.37
C ILE A 462 -10.46 -5.99 -27.34
N SER A 463 -10.74 -4.73 -26.99
CA SER A 463 -10.63 -3.61 -27.94
C SER A 463 -9.31 -2.82 -27.80
N SER A 464 -8.46 -2.89 -28.83
CA SER A 464 -7.16 -2.19 -28.88
C SER A 464 -7.28 -0.66 -28.74
N GLY A 465 -8.39 -0.07 -29.20
CA GLY A 465 -8.64 1.38 -29.11
C GLY A 465 -8.90 1.86 -27.68
N GLU A 466 -9.74 1.15 -26.93
CA GLU A 466 -10.01 1.48 -25.51
C GLU A 466 -8.76 1.32 -24.64
N TRP A 467 -7.91 0.36 -24.98
CA TRP A 467 -6.62 0.17 -24.31
C TRP A 467 -5.65 1.33 -24.59
N LEU A 468 -5.62 1.86 -25.82
CA LEU A 468 -4.85 3.08 -26.13
C LEU A 468 -5.39 4.31 -25.39
N LEU A 469 -6.71 4.50 -25.32
CA LEU A 469 -7.32 5.56 -24.50
C LEU A 469 -6.94 5.42 -23.03
N THR A 470 -6.94 4.19 -22.52
CA THR A 470 -6.52 3.86 -21.14
C THR A 470 -5.04 4.20 -20.90
N LEU A 471 -4.16 3.96 -21.88
CA LEU A 471 -2.73 4.32 -21.82
C LEU A 471 -2.53 5.84 -21.78
N ILE A 472 -3.25 6.59 -22.62
CA ILE A 472 -3.18 8.06 -22.64
C ILE A 472 -3.70 8.62 -21.30
N TYR A 473 -4.82 8.10 -20.81
CA TYR A 473 -5.35 8.50 -19.51
C TYR A 473 -4.38 8.15 -18.36
N ALA A 474 -3.73 6.99 -18.42
CA ALA A 474 -2.71 6.58 -17.46
C ALA A 474 -1.54 7.58 -17.39
N HIS A 475 -1.09 8.08 -18.54
CA HIS A 475 -0.09 9.13 -18.66
C HIS A 475 -0.56 10.44 -18.00
N TYR A 476 -1.79 10.89 -18.26
CA TYR A 476 -2.34 12.09 -17.60
C TYR A 476 -2.48 11.91 -16.07
N SER A 477 -3.00 10.77 -15.63
CA SER A 477 -3.15 10.44 -14.22
C SER A 477 -1.80 10.37 -13.48
N PHE A 478 -0.76 9.85 -14.14
CA PHE A 478 0.61 9.86 -13.63
C PHE A 478 1.10 11.28 -13.36
N ASN A 479 0.75 12.22 -14.24
CA ASN A 479 1.08 13.63 -14.13
C ASN A 479 0.08 14.45 -13.28
N ASN A 480 -0.90 13.80 -12.61
CA ASN A 480 -1.95 14.47 -11.83
C ASN A 480 -2.76 15.50 -12.65
N VAL A 481 -3.15 15.12 -13.87
CA VAL A 481 -3.96 15.94 -14.77
C VAL A 481 -5.12 15.10 -15.31
N TRP A 482 -6.25 15.75 -15.59
CA TRP A 482 -7.45 15.13 -16.15
C TRP A 482 -7.81 15.77 -17.50
N PRO A 483 -8.16 14.98 -18.54
CA PRO A 483 -8.59 15.57 -19.80
C PRO A 483 -9.91 16.34 -19.62
N THR A 484 -10.07 17.47 -20.32
CA THR A 484 -11.38 18.12 -20.47
C THR A 484 -12.33 17.25 -21.31
N GLY A 485 -13.64 17.54 -21.27
CA GLY A 485 -14.62 16.85 -22.10
C GLY A 485 -14.30 16.96 -23.59
N ASP A 486 -13.94 18.16 -24.05
CA ASP A 486 -13.58 18.38 -25.46
C ASP A 486 -12.33 17.59 -25.88
N LEU A 487 -11.30 17.56 -25.04
CA LEU A 487 -10.09 16.76 -25.32
C LEU A 487 -10.41 15.27 -25.36
N LEU A 488 -11.29 14.79 -24.46
CA LEU A 488 -11.71 13.39 -24.44
C LEU A 488 -12.42 13.01 -25.76
N GLU A 489 -13.30 13.86 -26.28
CA GLU A 489 -13.96 13.61 -27.56
C GLU A 489 -12.98 13.66 -28.76
N ILE A 490 -12.01 14.58 -28.72
CA ILE A 490 -10.92 14.60 -29.72
C ILE A 490 -10.09 13.31 -29.66
N MET A 491 -9.77 12.82 -28.46
CA MET A 491 -9.05 11.57 -28.26
C MET A 491 -9.83 10.38 -28.82
N LYS A 492 -11.11 10.25 -28.47
CA LYS A 492 -11.98 9.17 -28.97
C LYS A 492 -12.01 9.15 -30.49
N ARG A 493 -12.25 10.30 -31.12
CA ARG A 493 -12.27 10.43 -32.60
C ARG A 493 -10.92 10.04 -33.22
N ALA A 494 -9.81 10.55 -32.67
CA ALA A 494 -8.48 10.26 -33.21
C ALA A 494 -8.08 8.78 -33.08
N ILE A 495 -8.48 8.11 -32.00
CA ILE A 495 -8.17 6.69 -31.79
C ILE A 495 -9.12 5.78 -32.57
N ARG A 496 -10.39 6.16 -32.73
CA ARG A 496 -11.37 5.45 -33.55
C ARG A 496 -10.96 5.42 -35.02
N ASP A 497 -10.54 6.58 -35.52
CA ASP A 497 -10.21 6.79 -36.94
C ASP A 497 -8.68 6.74 -37.16
N LEU A 498 -7.96 5.95 -36.36
CA LEU A 498 -6.50 5.93 -36.35
C LEU A 498 -5.96 5.30 -37.65
N PRO A 499 -5.07 5.98 -38.39
CA PRO A 499 -4.61 5.51 -39.69
C PRO A 499 -3.77 4.25 -39.61
N LYS A 500 -3.55 3.61 -40.77
CA LYS A 500 -2.60 2.50 -40.91
C LYS A 500 -1.16 2.99 -41.12
N ASP A 501 -0.99 4.18 -41.69
CA ASP A 501 0.33 4.75 -41.95
C ASP A 501 1.09 5.03 -40.63
N PRO A 502 2.30 4.47 -40.43
CA PRO A 502 3.08 4.64 -39.20
C PRO A 502 3.35 6.10 -38.82
N GLN A 503 3.61 6.95 -39.80
CA GLN A 503 3.97 8.34 -39.59
C GLN A 503 2.76 9.18 -39.15
N GLU A 504 1.60 8.96 -39.78
CA GLU A 504 0.35 9.56 -39.36
C GLU A 504 -0.07 9.08 -37.96
N VAL A 505 0.09 7.79 -37.65
CA VAL A 505 -0.16 7.23 -36.31
C VAL A 505 0.71 7.91 -35.27
N LEU A 506 2.01 8.05 -35.54
CA LEU A 506 2.95 8.73 -34.67
C LEU A 506 2.49 10.16 -34.37
N ASN A 507 2.12 10.91 -35.42
CA ASN A 507 1.63 12.28 -35.30
C ASN A 507 0.33 12.36 -34.49
N GLN A 508 -0.61 11.44 -34.69
CA GLN A 508 -1.84 11.38 -33.90
C GLN A 508 -1.57 11.06 -32.42
N LEU A 509 -0.65 10.14 -32.13
CA LEU A 509 -0.30 9.80 -30.76
C LEU A 509 0.47 10.94 -30.07
N ASP A 510 1.41 11.60 -30.78
CA ASP A 510 2.21 12.69 -30.20
C ASP A 510 1.32 13.83 -29.71
N ARG A 511 0.19 14.11 -30.39
CA ARG A 511 -0.80 15.13 -29.98
C ARG A 511 -1.24 15.00 -28.51
N PHE A 512 -1.24 13.79 -27.94
CA PHE A 512 -1.73 13.54 -26.58
C PHE A 512 -0.63 13.39 -25.52
N VAL A 513 0.62 13.73 -25.85
CA VAL A 513 1.76 13.59 -24.94
C VAL A 513 2.07 14.90 -24.18
N LEU A 514 2.16 14.81 -22.85
CA LEU A 514 2.70 15.85 -21.98
C LEU A 514 4.21 15.65 -21.84
N ARG A 515 5.01 16.58 -22.41
CA ARG A 515 6.48 16.53 -22.34
C ARG A 515 6.99 17.60 -21.39
N GLY A 516 7.86 17.23 -20.45
CA GLY A 516 8.58 18.21 -19.63
C GLY A 516 7.70 18.94 -18.61
N LEU A 517 6.56 18.37 -18.21
CA LEU A 517 5.81 18.84 -17.05
C LEU A 517 6.62 18.54 -15.78
N GLU A 518 7.45 19.50 -15.38
CA GLU A 518 8.31 19.43 -14.19
C GLU A 518 7.73 20.30 -13.06
N GLY A 519 7.80 19.83 -11.81
CA GLY A 519 7.80 20.75 -10.67
C GLY A 519 6.55 20.97 -9.80
N GLN A 520 5.40 20.30 -9.95
CA GLN A 520 4.23 20.58 -9.06
C GLN A 520 3.41 19.35 -8.60
N GLY A 521 4.03 18.17 -8.53
CA GLY A 521 3.36 16.88 -8.35
C GLY A 521 2.61 16.62 -7.02
N ASN A 522 2.59 17.55 -6.06
CA ASN A 522 2.02 17.31 -4.73
C ASN A 522 0.88 18.24 -4.32
N GLU A 523 0.54 19.26 -5.12
CA GLU A 523 -0.62 20.09 -4.81
C GLU A 523 -1.91 19.34 -5.20
N ARG A 524 -2.71 18.96 -4.20
CA ARG A 524 -3.95 18.18 -4.36
C ARG A 524 -5.07 18.89 -5.17
N LYS A 525 -4.78 20.01 -5.84
CA LYS A 525 -5.78 20.72 -6.63
C LYS A 525 -5.94 20.00 -7.97
N MET A 526 -7.18 19.87 -8.43
CA MET A 526 -7.47 19.31 -9.75
C MET A 526 -6.85 20.20 -10.83
N ARG A 527 -6.27 19.56 -11.84
CA ARG A 527 -5.70 20.21 -13.03
C ARG A 527 -6.28 19.58 -14.26
N TYR A 528 -6.56 20.38 -15.28
CA TYR A 528 -7.19 19.91 -16.50
C TYR A 528 -6.26 20.09 -17.69
N VAL A 529 -6.24 19.13 -18.60
CA VAL A 529 -5.52 19.22 -19.89
C VAL A 529 -6.52 19.36 -21.02
N GLY A 530 -6.27 20.31 -21.92
CA GLY A 530 -7.13 20.60 -23.07
C GLY A 530 -6.32 21.13 -24.26
N TRP A 531 -6.93 21.11 -25.44
CA TRP A 531 -6.43 21.89 -26.58
C TRP A 531 -6.96 23.32 -26.48
N GLU A 532 -6.05 24.28 -26.50
CA GLU A 532 -6.37 25.70 -26.39
C GLU A 532 -5.67 26.48 -27.48
N ARG A 533 -6.07 27.75 -27.65
CA ARG A 533 -5.33 28.73 -28.46
C ARG A 533 -4.70 29.76 -27.52
N ASN A 534 -3.42 30.04 -27.73
CA ASN A 534 -2.75 31.11 -26.99
C ASN A 534 -3.13 32.49 -27.59
N ASP A 535 -2.60 33.56 -26.99
CA ASP A 535 -2.84 34.94 -27.42
C ASP A 535 -2.40 35.23 -28.87
N THR A 536 -1.49 34.41 -29.42
CA THR A 536 -1.04 34.49 -30.82
C THR A 536 -1.88 33.64 -31.78
N GLY A 537 -2.96 33.01 -31.30
CA GLY A 537 -3.84 32.14 -32.09
C GLY A 537 -3.28 30.75 -32.39
N GLN A 538 -2.11 30.39 -31.85
CA GLN A 538 -1.50 29.07 -32.04
C GLN A 538 -2.24 28.03 -31.19
N GLU A 539 -2.60 26.90 -31.81
CA GLU A 539 -3.22 25.77 -31.12
C GLU A 539 -2.15 24.95 -30.36
N GLY A 540 -2.41 24.65 -29.09
CA GLY A 540 -1.48 23.95 -28.20
C GLY A 540 -2.19 23.14 -27.12
N LEU A 541 -1.53 22.09 -26.66
CA LEU A 541 -1.98 21.30 -25.52
C LEU A 541 -1.59 22.05 -24.25
N SER A 542 -2.57 22.46 -23.45
CA SER A 542 -2.36 23.24 -22.24
C SER A 542 -2.76 22.46 -20.99
N VAL A 543 -2.10 22.73 -19.86
CA VAL A 543 -2.60 22.31 -18.55
C VAL A 543 -3.05 23.56 -17.79
N MET A 544 -4.30 23.55 -17.36
CA MET A 544 -4.92 24.63 -16.61
C MET A 544 -5.14 24.25 -15.16
N ARG A 545 -4.97 25.25 -14.30
CA ARG A 545 -5.39 25.20 -12.91
C ARG A 545 -6.63 26.07 -12.68
N PRO A 546 -7.70 25.54 -12.07
CA PRO A 546 -8.80 26.36 -11.58
C PRO A 546 -8.25 27.32 -10.51
N ARG A 547 -8.43 28.62 -10.71
CA ARG A 547 -8.15 29.62 -9.67
C ARG A 547 -9.36 29.75 -8.73
N PRO A 548 -9.15 30.11 -7.45
CA PRO A 548 -10.24 30.57 -6.59
C PRO A 548 -10.90 31.82 -7.20
N GLU A 549 -12.21 31.95 -6.97
CA GLU A 549 -13.16 32.97 -7.45
C GLU A 549 -12.55 34.28 -8.01
N GLY A 550 -12.90 34.60 -9.26
CA GLY A 550 -12.72 35.94 -9.86
C GLY A 550 -11.55 36.10 -10.84
N ASN A 551 -10.54 35.23 -10.79
CA ASN A 551 -9.45 35.22 -11.76
C ASN A 551 -9.60 34.01 -12.69
N GLY A 552 -9.52 34.21 -14.01
CA GLY A 552 -9.59 33.13 -15.00
C GLY A 552 -8.58 31.98 -14.75
N PRO A 553 -8.77 30.82 -15.40
CA PRO A 553 -7.85 29.69 -15.25
C PRO A 553 -6.40 30.11 -15.56
N GLN A 554 -5.45 29.58 -14.80
CA GLN A 554 -4.03 29.83 -15.05
C GLN A 554 -3.43 28.66 -15.82
N THR A 555 -2.83 28.97 -16.97
CA THR A 555 -2.03 28.01 -17.75
C THR A 555 -0.74 27.70 -17.00
N GLU A 556 -0.58 26.46 -16.55
CA GLU A 556 0.65 25.95 -15.91
C GLU A 556 1.62 25.32 -16.93
N TYR A 557 1.10 24.92 -18.09
CA TYR A 557 1.85 24.24 -19.13
C TYR A 557 1.26 24.57 -20.49
N TRP A 558 2.13 24.68 -21.50
CA TRP A 558 1.76 24.86 -22.89
C TRP A 558 2.72 24.06 -23.77
N ARG A 559 2.17 23.31 -24.72
CA ARG A 559 2.94 22.69 -25.81
C ARG A 559 2.25 22.95 -27.13
N PRO A 560 2.89 23.62 -28.10
CA PRO A 560 2.29 23.85 -29.40
C PRO A 560 2.02 22.54 -30.13
N LYS A 561 1.04 22.55 -31.03
CA LYS A 561 0.83 21.45 -31.97
C LYS A 561 2.01 21.37 -32.93
N GLU A 562 2.81 20.33 -32.78
CA GLU A 562 3.91 20.00 -33.69
C GLU A 562 3.51 18.82 -34.57
N VAL A 563 3.87 18.89 -35.85
CA VAL A 563 3.82 17.73 -36.76
C VAL A 563 5.24 17.23 -36.91
N PHE A 564 5.48 15.96 -36.61
CA PHE A 564 6.75 15.33 -36.96
C PHE A 564 6.77 15.10 -38.46
N ALA A 565 7.82 15.58 -39.11
CA ALA A 565 8.25 15.18 -40.44
C ALA A 565 9.62 14.52 -40.29
N GLU A 566 9.84 13.38 -40.93
CA GLU A 566 11.18 12.79 -40.97
C GLU A 566 12.16 13.84 -41.54
N PRO A 567 13.37 13.96 -40.98
CA PRO A 567 14.41 14.72 -41.65
C PRO A 567 14.67 14.08 -43.01
N LEU A 568 14.48 14.83 -44.09
CA LEU A 568 14.91 14.44 -45.43
C LEU A 568 16.42 14.20 -45.36
N PHE A 569 16.82 12.93 -45.44
CA PHE A 569 18.22 12.52 -45.50
C PHE A 569 18.76 12.63 -46.92
#